data_AF-A0A0G0Q300-F1
#
_entry.id   AF-A0A0G0Q300-F1
#
_cell.length_a   1.000
_cell.length_b   1.000
_cell.length_c   1.000
_cell.angle_alpha   90.00
_cell.angle_beta   90.00
_cell.angle_gamma   90.00
#
_symmetry.space_group_name_H-M   'P 1'
#
loop_
_entity.id
_entity.type
_entity.pdbx_description
1 polymer ?
#
loop_
_entity_poly.entity_id
_entity_poly.type
_entity_poly.pdbx_seq_one_letter_code
_entity_poly.pdbx_strand_id
1 'polypeptide(L)'
;MDKKLSNPCTRCGKARIESRSWTEKIEEYFGESTIIHTETVCPDADCQKIVEEKLAAQKQKTMEMQAAREERMRESQRNRKKKQN
;
A
#
# COMPACT_ATOMS: atom_id res chain seq x y z
N MET A 1 30.51 -5.69 -10.03
CA MET A 1 30.01 -4.68 -10.97
C MET A 1 28.58 -4.35 -10.57
N ASP A 2 28.43 -3.36 -9.70
CA ASP A 2 27.13 -2.90 -9.19
C ASP A 2 26.40 -2.19 -10.32
N LYS A 3 25.60 -2.96 -11.05
CA LYS A 3 24.64 -2.45 -12.01
C LYS A 3 23.63 -1.64 -11.19
N LYS A 4 23.89 -0.35 -10.98
CA LYS A 4 22.90 0.58 -10.41
C LYS A 4 21.67 0.46 -11.31
N LEU A 5 20.67 -0.31 -10.88
CA LEU A 5 19.37 -0.32 -11.51
C LEU A 5 18.86 1.10 -11.39
N SER A 6 18.99 1.86 -12.47
CA SER A 6 18.50 3.22 -12.53
C SER A 6 17.00 3.13 -12.29
N ASN A 7 16.54 3.68 -11.17
CA ASN A 7 15.12 3.84 -10.85
C ASN A 7 14.74 5.32 -11.04
N PRO A 8 14.65 5.80 -12.29
CA PRO A 8 14.26 7.17 -12.55
C PRO A 8 12.78 7.35 -12.23
N CYS A 9 12.45 8.52 -11.69
CA CYS A 9 11.08 8.95 -11.52
C CYS A 9 10.43 9.10 -12.90
N THR A 10 9.29 8.44 -13.11
CA THR A 10 8.53 8.53 -14.37
C THR A 10 7.91 9.91 -14.61
N ARG A 11 7.91 10.79 -13.59
CA ARG A 11 7.32 12.13 -13.66
C ARG A 11 8.36 13.22 -13.90
N CYS A 12 9.44 13.22 -13.11
CA CYS A 12 10.47 14.26 -13.18
C CYS A 12 11.82 13.78 -13.75
N GLY A 13 11.96 12.48 -14.06
CA GLY A 13 13.19 11.89 -14.62
C GLY A 13 14.36 11.73 -13.64
N LYS A 14 14.31 12.36 -12.46
CA LYS A 14 15.35 12.26 -11.43
C LYS A 14 15.40 10.86 -10.81
N ALA A 15 16.60 10.38 -10.45
CA ALA A 15 16.76 9.10 -9.77
C ALA A 15 16.09 9.12 -8.39
N ARG A 16 15.25 8.13 -8.10
CA ARG A 16 14.66 7.96 -6.76
C ARG A 16 15.75 7.60 -5.75
N ILE A 17 15.58 8.09 -4.52
CA ILE A 17 16.45 7.81 -3.38
C ILE A 17 15.78 6.79 -2.46
N GLU A 18 16.56 5.95 -1.79
CA GLU A 18 16.05 5.02 -0.78
C GLU A 18 15.71 5.81 0.50
N SER A 19 14.47 5.67 0.98
CA SER A 19 14.01 6.30 2.21
C SER A 19 14.17 5.36 3.39
N ARG A 20 13.64 4.14 3.25
CA ARG A 20 13.62 3.14 4.30
C ARG A 20 13.68 1.75 3.70
N SER A 21 14.41 0.85 4.33
CA SER A 21 14.31 -0.58 4.10
C SER A 21 13.97 -1.29 5.40
N TRP A 22 13.16 -2.33 5.32
CA TRP A 22 12.88 -3.22 6.45
C TRP A 22 12.69 -4.64 5.96
N THR A 23 13.02 -5.57 6.84
CA THR A 23 12.89 -6.99 6.57
C THR A 23 11.74 -7.53 7.41
N GLU A 24 10.79 -8.16 6.75
CA GLU A 24 9.66 -8.82 7.36
C GLU A 24 9.81 -10.33 7.20
N LYS A 25 9.73 -11.08 8.30
CA LYS A 25 9.69 -12.54 8.27
C LYS A 25 8.24 -12.97 8.39
N ILE A 26 7.76 -13.70 7.38
CA ILE A 26 6.41 -14.24 7.34
C ILE A 26 6.53 -15.75 7.49
N GLU A 27 5.90 -16.28 8.54
CA GLU A 27 5.69 -17.72 8.69
C GLU A 27 4.54 -18.13 7.76
N GLU A 28 4.88 -18.89 6.72
CA GLU A 28 3.92 -19.51 5.81
C GLU A 28 3.69 -20.98 6.20
N TYR A 29 2.64 -21.59 5.65
CA TYR A 29 2.27 -22.98 5.92
C TYR A 29 3.41 -23.99 5.62
N PHE A 30 4.35 -23.65 4.75
CA PHE A 30 5.47 -24.50 4.33
C PHE A 30 6.86 -24.01 4.78
N GLY A 31 6.96 -22.95 5.59
CA GLY A 31 8.24 -22.46 6.09
C GLY A 31 8.30 -20.96 6.35
N GLU A 32 9.48 -20.45 6.66
CA GLU A 32 9.73 -19.02 6.88
C GLU A 32 10.16 -18.33 5.57
N SER A 33 9.35 -17.37 5.12
CA SER A 33 9.67 -16.48 4.00
C SER A 33 10.22 -15.16 4.55
N THR A 34 11.38 -14.71 4.04
CA THR A 34 11.94 -13.40 4.38
C THR A 34 11.68 -12.41 3.24
N ILE A 35 10.91 -11.36 3.52
CA ILE A 35 10.60 -10.29 2.57
C ILE A 35 11.45 -9.06 2.90
N ILE A 36 12.19 -8.57 1.91
CA ILE A 36 12.96 -7.33 2.03
C ILE A 36 12.18 -6.23 1.31
N HIS A 37 11.65 -5.30 2.10
CA HIS A 37 10.98 -4.12 1.59
C HIS A 37 11.98 -2.98 1.45
N THR A 38 11.93 -2.29 0.31
CA THR A 38 12.69 -1.06 0.06
C THR A 38 11.76 0.02 -0.43
N GLU A 39 11.61 1.07 0.37
CA GLU A 39 10.83 2.25 0.04
C GLU A 39 11.72 3.30 -0.63
N THR A 40 11.26 3.83 -1.75
CA THR A 40 11.99 4.83 -2.54
C THR A 40 11.16 6.09 -2.73
N VAL A 41 11.81 7.24 -2.66
CA VAL A 41 11.19 8.58 -2.67
C VAL A 41 11.82 9.42 -3.78
N CYS A 42 11.02 10.32 -4.35
CA CYS A 42 11.53 11.28 -5.33
C CYS A 42 12.28 12.41 -4.59
N PRO A 43 13.53 12.76 -4.96
CA PRO A 43 14.27 13.84 -4.30
C PRO A 43 13.70 15.23 -4.59
N ASP A 44 12.82 15.35 -5.58
CA ASP A 44 12.13 16.58 -5.92
C ASP A 44 10.84 16.71 -5.09
N ALA A 45 10.82 17.69 -4.18
CA ALA A 45 9.72 17.91 -3.24
C ALA A 45 8.39 18.20 -3.92
N ASP A 46 8.40 18.96 -5.03
CA ASP A 46 7.17 19.28 -5.76
C ASP A 46 6.62 18.03 -6.45
N CYS A 47 7.50 17.24 -7.07
CA CYS A 47 7.13 15.96 -7.67
C CYS A 47 6.61 14.97 -6.62
N GLN A 48 7.25 14.91 -5.46
CA GLN A 48 6.89 14.00 -4.37
C GLN A 48 5.53 14.36 -3.78
N LYS A 49 5.27 15.66 -3.54
CA LYS A 49 4.00 16.15 -3.00
C LYS A 49 2.80 15.75 -3.87
N ILE A 50 2.93 15.83 -5.19
CA ILE A 50 1.87 15.42 -6.14
C ILE A 50 1.61 13.92 -6.04
N VAL A 51 2.64 13.11 -5.81
CA VAL A 51 2.49 11.65 -5.64
C VAL A 51 1.80 11.36 -4.31
N GLU A 52 2.23 12.00 -3.24
CA GLU A 52 1.64 11.84 -1.90
C GLU A 52 0.17 12.24 -1.85
N GLU A 53 -0.21 13.34 -2.49
CA GLU A 53 -1.60 13.77 -2.59
C GLU A 53 -2.48 12.72 -3.30
N LYS A 54 -1.98 12.15 -4.40
CA LYS A 54 -2.68 11.08 -5.12
C LYS A 54 -2.76 9.80 -4.30
N LEU A 55 -1.70 9.43 -3.59
CA LEU A 55 -1.67 8.26 -2.72
C LEU A 55 -2.65 8.44 -1.54
N ALA A 56 -2.72 9.64 -0.95
CA ALA A 56 -3.67 9.96 0.11
C ALA A 56 -5.12 9.86 -0.37
N ALA A 57 -5.43 10.43 -1.53
CA ALA A 57 -6.77 10.34 -2.12
C ALA A 57 -7.18 8.88 -2.42
N GLN A 58 -6.25 8.07 -2.97
CA GLN A 58 -6.50 6.65 -3.21
C GLN A 58 -6.70 5.85 -1.91
N LYS A 59 -5.90 6.14 -0.88
CA LYS A 59 -6.02 5.51 0.44
C LYS A 59 -7.37 5.82 1.07
N GLN A 60 -7.80 7.08 1.03
CA GLN A 60 -9.09 7.49 1.56
C GLN A 60 -10.25 6.78 0.83
N LYS A 61 -10.24 6.77 -0.51
CA LYS A 61 -11.26 6.07 -1.30
C LYS A 61 -11.32 4.57 -0.97
N THR A 62 -10.16 3.95 -0.75
CA THR A 62 -10.09 2.52 -0.39
C THR A 62 -10.67 2.28 1.01
N MET A 63 -10.36 3.14 1.98
CA MET A 63 -10.90 3.06 3.34
C MET A 63 -12.43 3.23 3.36
N GLU A 64 -12.96 4.21 2.62
CA GLU A 64 -14.40 4.44 2.49
C GLU A 64 -15.11 3.23 1.88
N MET A 65 -14.53 2.64 0.82
CA MET A 65 -15.07 1.45 0.18
C MET A 65 -15.07 0.23 1.12
N GLN A 66 -14.01 0.06 1.91
CA GLN A 66 -13.91 -1.00 2.90
C GLN A 66 -14.94 -0.82 4.01
N ALA A 67 -15.08 0.39 4.56
CA ALA A 67 -16.07 0.71 5.59
C ALA A 67 -17.51 0.44 5.08
N ALA A 68 -17.84 0.91 3.88
CA ALA A 68 -19.15 0.66 3.28
C ALA A 68 -19.40 -0.83 3.02
N ARG A 69 -18.36 -1.59 2.65
CA ARG A 69 -18.47 -3.05 2.47
C ARG A 69 -18.71 -3.74 3.80
N GLU A 70 -18.00 -3.37 4.86
CA GLU A 70 -18.18 -3.92 6.19
C GLU A 70 -19.57 -3.64 6.74
N GLU A 71 -20.09 -2.42 6.55
CA GLU A 71 -21.44 -2.06 6.97
C GLU A 71 -22.49 -2.92 6.28
N ARG A 72 -22.42 -3.07 4.95
CA ARG A 72 -23.32 -3.96 4.19
C ARG A 72 -23.25 -5.41 4.67
N MET A 73 -22.04 -5.90 4.99
CA MET A 73 -21.85 -7.26 5.51
C MET A 73 -22.49 -7.42 6.90
N ARG A 74 -22.32 -6.43 7.79
CA ARG A 74 -22.93 -6.42 9.14
C ARG A 74 -24.45 -6.38 9.06
N GLU A 75 -25.01 -5.56 8.17
CA GLU A 75 -26.45 -5.48 7.97
C GLU A 75 -27.03 -6.79 7.42
N SER A 76 -26.38 -7.38 6.41
CA SER A 76 -26.70 -8.71 5.88
C SER A 76 -26.74 -9.76 6.99
N GLN A 77 -25.73 -9.80 7.87
CA GLN A 77 -25.70 -10.73 9.00
C GLN A 77 -26.85 -10.50 9.99
N ARG A 78 -27.18 -9.24 10.30
CA ARG A 78 -28.32 -8.89 11.17
C ARG A 78 -29.64 -9.36 10.57
N ASN A 79 -29.85 -9.14 9.28
CA ASN A 79 -31.07 -9.54 8.59
C ASN A 79 -31.21 -11.07 8.48
N ARG A 80 -30.10 -11.80 8.33
CA ARG A 80 -30.10 -13.27 8.40
C ARG A 80 -30.49 -13.79 9.78
N LYS A 81 -29.95 -13.21 10.86
CA LYS A 81 -30.31 -13.60 12.24
C LYS A 81 -31.80 -13.34 12.53
N LYS A 82 -32.34 -12.20 12.09
CA LYS A 82 -33.77 -11.88 12.23
C LYS A 82 -34.72 -12.85 11.50
N LYS A 83 -34.26 -13.51 10.43
CA LYS A 83 -35.05 -14.52 9.69
C LYS A 83 -35.00 -15.92 10.33
N GLN A 84 -34.04 -16.16 11.24
CA GLN A 84 -33.85 -17.46 11.90
C GLN A 84 -34.58 -17.56 13.25
N ASN A 85 -34.94 -16.42 13.85
CA ASN A 85 -35.88 -16.33 14.97
C ASN A 85 -37.30 -16.10 14.46
#